data_AF-A0AA40FXN9-F1
#
_entry.id   AF-A0AA40FXN9-F1
#
_cell.length_a   1.000
_cell.length_b   1.000
_cell.length_c   1.000
_cell.angle_alpha   90.00
_cell.angle_beta   90.00
_cell.angle_gamma   90.00
#
_symmetry.space_group_name_H-M   'P 1'
#
loop_
_entity.id
_entity.type
_entity.pdbx_description
1 polymer ?
#
loop_
_entity_poly.entity_id
_entity_poly.type
_entity_poly.pdbx_seq_one_letter_code
_entity_poly.pdbx_strand_id
1 'polypeptide(L)'
;MFNRDNNKYERIVTYYTWQGIFHHIAYQSYGGIAVTSWGCTPILYLVNKASKQLPMTGWFPYNVTSTPAFEMTCLHQFIVVLTSCINNIAIDTLVTGLIVTACCQLTILNYNISSIHCTVEKEHTILSDNFGIGTSTSEVYNKLYEDLKHCVKHSIMIFDFSKQIQNIFGTLIFFQLLVNCIIVCLIAFNISQVNLAY
;
A
#
# COMPACT_ATOMS: atom_id res chain seq x y z
N MET A 1 -12.97 -17.94 -7.42
CA MET A 1 -12.38 -17.11 -6.34
C MET A 1 -13.33 -16.05 -5.80
N PHE A 2 -14.48 -15.78 -6.42
CA PHE A 2 -15.61 -15.10 -5.79
C PHE A 2 -16.91 -15.75 -6.30
N ASN A 3 -17.72 -16.37 -5.43
CA ASN A 3 -19.01 -16.95 -5.81
C ASN A 3 -20.10 -16.63 -4.79
N ARG A 4 -21.24 -16.19 -5.33
CA ARG A 4 -22.63 -16.19 -4.84
C ARG A 4 -23.06 -15.44 -3.57
N ASP A 5 -22.17 -14.88 -2.76
CA ASP A 5 -22.56 -14.15 -1.53
C ASP A 5 -22.07 -12.68 -1.54
N ASN A 6 -22.04 -12.06 -2.73
CA ASN A 6 -21.36 -10.77 -2.96
C ASN A 6 -21.86 -9.68 -2.00
N ASN A 7 -23.18 -9.56 -1.80
CA ASN A 7 -23.78 -8.55 -0.92
C ASN A 7 -23.35 -8.68 0.55
N LYS A 8 -23.01 -9.89 1.03
CA LYS A 8 -22.69 -10.14 2.44
C LYS A 8 -21.38 -9.46 2.84
N TYR A 9 -20.38 -9.50 1.96
CA TYR A 9 -19.05 -8.92 2.22
C TYR A 9 -18.78 -7.64 1.43
N GLU A 10 -19.68 -7.24 0.53
CA GLU A 10 -19.54 -6.07 -0.35
C GLU A 10 -19.17 -4.80 0.41
N ARG A 11 -19.83 -4.52 1.54
CA ARG A 11 -19.51 -3.34 2.36
C ARG A 11 -18.08 -3.37 2.90
N ILE A 12 -17.62 -4.53 3.36
CA ILE A 12 -16.28 -4.71 3.92
C ILE A 12 -15.24 -4.54 2.81
N VAL A 13 -15.43 -5.23 1.69
CA VAL A 13 -14.52 -5.17 0.53
C VAL A 13 -14.48 -3.76 -0.05
N THR A 14 -15.63 -3.11 -0.22
CA THR A 14 -15.71 -1.74 -0.75
C THR A 14 -15.04 -0.75 0.18
N TYR A 15 -15.21 -0.88 1.49
CA TYR A 15 -14.55 -0.03 2.47
C TYR A 15 -13.02 -0.12 2.37
N TYR A 16 -12.45 -1.33 2.41
CA TYR A 16 -11.00 -1.53 2.28
C TYR A 16 -10.46 -1.11 0.91
N THR A 17 -11.22 -1.37 -0.16
CA THR A 17 -10.86 -0.97 -1.52
C THR A 17 -10.83 0.55 -1.64
N TRP A 18 -11.83 1.24 -1.09
CA TRP A 18 -11.88 2.70 -1.10
C TRP A 18 -10.74 3.33 -0.29
N GLN A 19 -10.43 2.77 0.88
CA GLN A 19 -9.27 3.22 1.66
C GLN A 19 -7.96 3.04 0.91
N GLY A 20 -7.75 1.90 0.24
CA GLY A 20 -6.57 1.65 -0.59
C GLY A 20 -6.47 2.62 -1.76
N ILE A 21 -7.57 2.83 -2.49
CA ILE A 21 -7.63 3.78 -3.62
C ILE A 21 -7.35 5.21 -3.16
N PHE A 22 -7.96 5.65 -2.05
CA PHE A 22 -7.73 6.97 -1.50
C PHE A 22 -6.27 7.18 -1.12
N HIS A 23 -5.67 6.21 -0.43
CA HIS A 23 -4.26 6.25 -0.06
C HIS A 23 -3.35 6.34 -1.30
N HIS A 24 -3.63 5.54 -2.33
CA HIS A 24 -2.90 5.58 -3.59
C HIS A 24 -3.00 6.95 -4.28
N ILE A 25 -4.21 7.50 -4.43
CA ILE A 25 -4.43 8.80 -5.08
C ILE A 25 -3.69 9.91 -4.31
N ALA A 26 -3.82 9.93 -2.98
CA ALA A 26 -3.13 10.89 -2.14
C ALA A 26 -1.60 10.78 -2.31
N TYR A 27 -1.04 9.57 -2.17
CA TYR A 27 0.39 9.32 -2.28
C TYR A 27 0.96 9.68 -3.67
N GLN A 28 0.25 9.31 -4.73
CA GLN A 28 0.62 9.67 -6.11
C GLN A 28 0.60 11.18 -6.35
N SER A 29 -0.36 11.90 -5.77
CA SER A 29 -0.45 13.35 -5.91
C SER A 29 0.74 14.07 -5.28
N TYR A 30 1.19 13.65 -4.09
CA TYR A 30 2.37 14.21 -3.43
C TYR A 30 3.64 14.00 -4.25
N GLY A 31 3.84 12.79 -4.79
CA GLY A 31 4.98 12.49 -5.66
C GLY A 31 4.98 13.32 -6.95
N GLY A 32 3.81 13.48 -7.59
CA GLY A 32 3.66 14.29 -8.80
C GLY A 32 3.98 15.77 -8.57
N ILE A 33 3.48 16.36 -7.47
CA ILE A 33 3.75 17.75 -7.11
C ILE A 33 5.26 17.97 -6.86
N ALA A 34 5.93 17.04 -6.18
CA ALA A 34 7.37 17.14 -5.93
C ALA A 34 8.19 17.08 -7.24
N VAL A 35 7.88 16.13 -8.14
CA VAL A 35 8.61 15.96 -9.41
C VAL A 35 8.38 17.15 -10.34
N THR A 36 7.15 17.67 -10.40
CA THR A 36 6.83 18.87 -11.20
C THR A 36 7.53 20.11 -10.65
N SER A 37 7.52 20.31 -9.33
CA SER A 37 8.26 21.40 -8.67
C SER A 37 9.76 21.34 -8.99
N TRP A 38 10.38 20.16 -8.84
CA TRP A 38 11.79 19.95 -9.17
C TRP A 38 12.06 20.15 -10.67
N GLY A 39 11.21 19.63 -11.55
CA GLY A 39 11.32 19.79 -13.01
C GLY A 39 11.15 21.23 -13.51
N CYS A 40 10.52 22.12 -12.73
CA CYS A 40 10.40 23.54 -13.02
C CYS A 40 11.64 24.38 -12.65
N THR A 41 12.56 23.84 -11.84
CA THR A 41 13.81 24.55 -11.45
C THR A 41 14.65 25.09 -12.62
N PRO A 42 14.90 24.36 -13.73
CA PRO A 42 15.67 24.90 -14.85
C PRO A 42 14.93 26.06 -15.57
N ILE A 43 13.60 26.06 -15.58
CA ILE A 43 12.79 27.14 -16.15
C ILE A 43 12.92 28.41 -15.30
N LEU A 44 12.89 28.27 -13.97
CA LEU A 44 13.11 29.39 -13.04
C LEU A 44 14.50 30.01 -13.21
N TYR A 45 15.54 29.20 -13.38
CA TYR A 45 16.89 29.71 -13.65
C TYR A 45 16.97 30.47 -14.99
N LEU A 46 16.26 30.02 -16.03
CA LEU A 46 16.16 30.72 -17.31
C LEU A 46 15.44 32.07 -17.18
N VAL A 47 14.32 32.12 -16.44
CA VAL A 47 13.55 33.36 -16.22
C VAL A 47 14.36 34.39 -15.42
N ASN A 48 15.10 33.95 -14.41
CA ASN A 48 15.94 34.83 -13.58
C ASN A 48 17.26 35.25 -14.25
N LYS A 49 17.50 34.87 -15.52
CA LYS A 49 18.80 35.07 -16.22
C LYS A 49 20.00 34.56 -15.42
N ALA A 50 19.78 33.59 -14.54
CA ALA A 50 20.85 32.95 -13.78
C ALA A 50 21.70 32.08 -14.72
N SER A 51 22.91 31.73 -14.29
CA SER A 51 23.76 30.79 -15.02
C SER A 51 23.01 29.46 -15.23
N LYS A 52 23.02 28.94 -16.47
CA LYS A 52 22.39 27.66 -16.79
C LYS A 52 23.02 26.56 -15.93
N GLN A 53 22.24 26.02 -14.99
CA GLN A 53 22.63 24.89 -14.16
C GLN A 53 21.67 23.72 -14.42
N LEU A 54 22.23 22.51 -14.48
CA LEU A 54 21.45 21.29 -14.58
C LEU A 54 20.69 21.04 -13.26
N PRO A 55 19.43 20.57 -13.31
CA PRO A 55 18.64 20.23 -12.12
C PRO A 55 19.32 19.21 -11.20
N MET A 56 20.03 18.24 -11.80
CA MET A 56 20.93 17.33 -11.11
C MET A 56 22.35 17.53 -11.63
N THR A 57 23.27 17.85 -10.72
CA THR A 57 24.70 17.92 -11.03
C THR A 57 25.22 16.52 -11.34
N GLY A 58 25.86 16.38 -12.50
CA GLY A 58 26.40 15.11 -12.96
C GLY A 58 27.54 15.35 -13.93
N TRP A 59 28.45 14.37 -14.01
CA TRP A 59 29.52 14.41 -14.99
C TRP A 59 29.03 13.78 -16.31
N PHE A 60 29.18 14.52 -17.41
CA PHE A 60 28.81 14.08 -18.74
C PHE A 60 30.02 14.20 -19.68
N PRO A 61 30.21 13.26 -20.63
CA PRO A 61 31.34 13.28 -21.57
C PRO A 61 31.20 14.34 -22.69
N TYR A 62 30.19 15.21 -22.62
CA TYR A 62 29.91 16.29 -23.57
C TYR A 62 29.60 17.60 -22.85
N ASN A 63 29.71 18.73 -23.56
CA ASN A 63 29.45 20.04 -22.96
C ASN A 63 27.95 20.27 -22.74
N VAL A 64 27.50 20.04 -21.52
CA VAL A 64 26.11 20.24 -21.06
C VAL A 64 25.70 21.71 -20.97
N THR A 65 26.62 22.68 -21.11
CA THR A 65 26.27 24.12 -21.08
C THR A 65 25.89 24.68 -22.45
N SER A 66 26.13 23.93 -23.52
CA SER A 66 25.82 24.33 -24.90
C SER A 66 24.40 23.91 -25.30
N THR A 67 23.62 24.83 -25.88
CA THR A 67 22.34 24.51 -26.56
C THR A 67 22.67 23.81 -27.88
N PRO A 68 22.02 22.68 -28.26
CA PRO A 68 20.83 22.05 -27.67
C PRO A 68 21.08 20.91 -26.66
N ALA A 69 22.34 20.54 -26.39
CA ALA A 69 22.69 19.42 -25.52
C ALA A 69 22.18 19.58 -24.07
N PHE A 70 22.13 20.82 -23.56
CA PHE A 70 21.54 21.15 -22.26
C PHE A 70 20.07 20.71 -22.16
N GLU A 71 19.25 21.11 -23.14
CA GLU A 71 17.80 20.85 -23.15
C GLU A 71 17.52 19.35 -23.24
N MET A 72 18.26 18.63 -24.09
CA MET A 72 18.16 17.18 -24.19
C MET A 72 18.50 16.48 -22.87
N THR A 73 19.53 16.96 -22.17
CA THR A 73 19.96 16.38 -20.88
C THR A 73 18.93 16.66 -19.78
N CYS A 74 18.39 17.88 -19.73
CA CYS A 74 17.30 18.24 -18.81
C CYS A 74 16.05 17.39 -19.03
N LEU A 75 15.62 17.21 -20.28
CA LEU A 75 14.49 16.34 -20.63
C LEU A 75 14.75 14.89 -20.24
N HIS A 76 15.96 14.39 -20.50
CA HIS A 76 16.36 13.04 -20.10
C HIS A 76 16.30 12.85 -18.58
N GLN A 77 16.89 13.77 -17.80
CA GLN A 77 16.84 13.74 -16.33
C GLN A 77 15.39 13.75 -15.82
N PHE A 78 14.53 14.57 -16.40
CA PHE A 78 13.11 14.62 -16.04
C PHE A 78 12.41 13.29 -16.27
N ILE A 79 12.58 12.67 -17.44
CA ILE A 79 11.98 11.36 -17.77
C ILE A 79 12.48 10.26 -16.83
N VAL A 80 13.78 10.25 -16.52
CA VAL A 80 14.38 9.26 -15.60
C VAL A 80 13.80 9.40 -14.20
N VAL A 81 13.71 10.63 -13.67
CA VAL A 81 13.14 10.89 -12.34
C VAL A 81 11.65 10.56 -12.30
N LEU A 82 10.89 10.92 -13.33
CA LEU A 82 9.46 10.59 -13.43
C LEU A 82 9.25 9.07 -13.43
N THR A 83 10.00 8.33 -14.24
CA THR A 83 9.90 6.87 -14.32
C THR A 83 10.30 6.22 -13.00
N SER A 84 11.35 6.73 -12.34
CA SER A 84 11.79 6.24 -11.03
C SER A 84 10.73 6.48 -9.96
N CYS A 85 10.11 7.67 -9.96
CA CYS A 85 9.02 8.02 -9.06
C CYS A 85 7.81 7.08 -9.23
N ILE A 86 7.38 6.84 -10.47
CA ILE A 86 6.27 5.92 -10.76
C ILE A 86 6.57 4.51 -10.28
N ASN A 87 7.78 3.99 -10.56
CA ASN A 87 8.16 2.64 -10.11
C ASN A 87 8.19 2.54 -8.59
N ASN A 88 8.74 3.54 -7.89
CA ASN A 88 8.76 3.56 -6.43
C ASN A 88 7.33 3.54 -5.86
N ILE A 89 6.45 4.41 -6.38
CA ILE A 89 5.04 4.45 -5.96
C ILE A 89 4.33 3.13 -6.24
N ALA A 90 4.59 2.50 -7.38
CA ALA A 90 3.98 1.23 -7.75
C ALA A 90 4.37 0.10 -6.79
N ILE A 91 5.64 0.02 -6.38
CA ILE A 91 6.13 -1.00 -5.44
C ILE A 91 5.49 -0.79 -4.06
N ASP A 92 5.54 0.43 -3.52
CA ASP A 92 4.95 0.73 -2.20
C ASP A 92 3.44 0.47 -2.18
N THR A 93 2.75 0.79 -3.28
CA THR A 93 1.32 0.51 -3.47
C THR A 93 1.02 -0.98 -3.56
N LEU A 94 1.85 -1.73 -4.28
CA LEU A 94 1.69 -3.19 -4.39
C LEU A 94 1.80 -3.84 -3.01
N VAL A 95 2.82 -3.49 -2.23
CA VAL A 95 3.05 -4.01 -0.89
C VAL A 95 1.87 -3.69 0.03
N THR A 96 1.49 -2.40 0.11
CA THR A 96 0.38 -1.97 0.96
C THR A 96 -0.95 -2.58 0.51
N GLY A 97 -1.19 -2.72 -0.79
CA GLY A 97 -2.38 -3.36 -1.35
C GLY A 97 -2.49 -4.85 -0.98
N LEU A 98 -1.38 -5.58 -1.00
CA LEU A 98 -1.33 -6.98 -0.55
C LEU A 98 -1.60 -7.10 0.95
N ILE A 99 -1.03 -6.21 1.76
CA ILE A 99 -1.29 -6.15 3.21
C ILE A 99 -2.76 -5.83 3.49
N VAL A 100 -3.34 -4.83 2.82
CA VAL A 100 -4.76 -4.47 2.92
C VAL A 100 -5.64 -5.65 2.53
N THR A 101 -5.27 -6.39 1.49
CA THR A 101 -5.98 -7.61 1.08
C THR A 101 -5.94 -8.66 2.19
N ALA A 102 -4.80 -8.90 2.83
CA ALA A 102 -4.70 -9.81 3.97
C ALA A 102 -5.58 -9.35 5.15
N CYS A 103 -5.56 -8.06 5.49
CA CYS A 103 -6.40 -7.47 6.54
C CYS A 103 -7.90 -7.60 6.23
N CYS A 104 -8.29 -7.40 4.98
CA CYS A 104 -9.67 -7.60 4.52
C CYS A 104 -10.10 -9.06 4.72
N GLN A 105 -9.26 -10.02 4.33
CA GLN A 105 -9.52 -11.44 4.53
C GLN A 105 -9.60 -11.84 6.01
N LEU A 106 -8.77 -11.25 6.88
CA LEU A 106 -8.87 -11.42 8.33
C LEU A 106 -10.18 -10.87 8.89
N THR A 107 -10.64 -9.73 8.37
CA THR A 107 -11.91 -9.12 8.78
C THR A 107 -13.10 -10.02 8.40
N ILE A 108 -13.07 -10.59 7.19
CA ILE A 108 -14.07 -11.56 6.72
C ILE A 108 -14.07 -12.81 7.61
N LEU A 109 -12.90 -13.34 7.95
CA LEU A 109 -12.76 -14.47 8.85
C LEU A 109 -13.36 -14.17 10.24
N ASN A 110 -13.03 -13.01 10.81
CA ASN A 110 -13.56 -12.58 12.11
C ASN A 110 -15.09 -12.46 12.07
N TYR A 111 -15.63 -11.88 10.99
CA TYR A 111 -17.07 -11.81 10.78
C TYR A 111 -17.72 -13.20 10.73
N ASN A 112 -17.11 -14.16 10.04
CA ASN A 112 -17.61 -15.53 9.97
C ASN A 112 -17.61 -16.21 11.34
N ILE A 113 -16.53 -16.10 12.10
CA ILE A 113 -16.43 -16.67 13.46
C ILE A 113 -17.48 -16.03 14.38
N SER A 114 -17.65 -14.71 14.32
CA SER A 114 -18.66 -13.98 15.09
C SER A 114 -20.09 -14.43 14.73
N SER A 115 -20.35 -14.68 13.45
CA SER A 115 -21.65 -15.19 12.99
C SER A 115 -21.95 -16.60 13.52
N ILE A 116 -20.94 -17.48 13.56
CA ILE A 116 -21.05 -18.83 14.13
C ILE A 116 -21.36 -18.75 15.63
N HIS A 117 -20.64 -17.90 16.38
CA HIS A 117 -20.89 -17.69 17.81
C HIS A 117 -22.34 -17.25 18.09
N CYS A 118 -22.86 -16.29 17.32
CA CYS A 118 -24.24 -15.82 17.45
C CYS A 118 -25.27 -16.92 17.15
N THR A 119 -25.01 -17.79 16.16
CA THR A 119 -25.88 -18.94 15.87
C THR A 119 -25.89 -19.95 17.01
N VAL A 120 -24.73 -20.26 17.60
CA VAL A 120 -24.61 -21.16 18.75
C VAL A 120 -25.39 -20.62 19.96
N GLU A 121 -25.27 -19.32 20.25
CA GLU A 121 -25.94 -18.66 21.37
C GLU A 121 -27.47 -18.67 21.25
N LYS A 122 -27.98 -18.42 20.03
CA LYS A 122 -29.43 -18.46 19.72
C LYS A 122 -30.01 -19.87 19.88
N GLU A 123 -29.34 -20.88 19.35
CA GLU A 123 -29.76 -22.28 19.48
C GLU A 123 -29.80 -22.72 20.95
N HIS A 124 -28.83 -22.30 21.76
CA HIS A 124 -28.79 -22.62 23.19
C HIS A 124 -29.95 -22.01 23.98
N THR A 125 -30.43 -20.82 23.57
CA THR A 125 -31.58 -20.13 24.19
C THR A 125 -32.92 -20.74 23.74
N ILE A 126 -33.02 -21.23 22.51
CA ILE A 126 -34.24 -21.87 21.99
C ILE A 126 -34.41 -23.29 22.57
N LEU A 127 -33.30 -24.01 22.79
CA LEU A 127 -33.31 -25.35 23.41
C LEU A 127 -33.72 -25.34 24.89
N SER A 128 -33.54 -24.25 25.63
CA SER A 128 -34.05 -24.13 27.00
C SER A 128 -35.57 -23.98 27.07
N ASP A 129 -36.22 -23.54 25.99
CA ASP A 129 -37.67 -23.27 25.94
C ASP A 129 -38.50 -24.40 25.31
N ASN A 130 -37.90 -25.32 24.53
CA ASN A 130 -38.63 -26.43 23.88
C ASN A 130 -37.94 -27.80 24.06
N PHE A 131 -38.50 -28.65 24.95
CA PHE A 131 -38.02 -30.02 25.24
C PHE A 131 -38.46 -31.05 24.17
N GLY A 132 -38.13 -30.81 22.90
CA GLY A 132 -38.36 -31.84 21.89
C GLY A 132 -37.94 -31.40 20.50
N ILE A 133 -36.86 -31.98 20.01
CA ILE A 133 -36.57 -32.37 18.62
C ILE A 133 -35.09 -32.83 18.61
N GLY A 134 -34.84 -34.13 18.51
CA GLY A 134 -33.49 -34.71 18.49
C GLY A 134 -32.86 -34.81 17.09
N THR A 135 -33.63 -34.53 16.03
CA THR A 135 -33.20 -34.71 14.63
C THR A 135 -32.71 -33.42 13.95
N SER A 136 -33.29 -32.25 14.25
CA SER A 136 -32.82 -30.97 13.67
C SER A 136 -31.49 -30.50 14.26
N THR A 137 -31.20 -30.85 15.52
CA THR A 137 -29.98 -30.43 16.22
C THR A 137 -28.73 -31.01 15.56
N SER A 138 -28.77 -32.26 15.10
CA SER A 138 -27.61 -32.91 14.46
C SER A 138 -27.22 -32.26 13.13
N GLU A 139 -28.19 -31.81 12.32
CA GLU A 139 -27.89 -31.12 11.05
C GLU A 139 -27.31 -29.72 11.30
N VAL A 140 -27.79 -29.02 12.33
CA VAL A 140 -27.25 -27.72 12.76
C VAL A 140 -25.81 -27.86 13.27
N TYR A 141 -25.52 -28.85 14.12
CA TYR A 141 -24.16 -29.10 14.60
C TYR A 141 -23.19 -29.49 13.47
N ASN A 142 -23.62 -30.33 12.53
CA ASN A 142 -22.80 -30.68 11.36
C ASN A 142 -22.48 -29.46 10.50
N LYS A 143 -23.45 -28.54 10.32
CA LYS A 143 -23.23 -27.29 9.60
C LYS A 143 -22.26 -26.37 10.33
N LEU A 144 -22.41 -26.20 11.65
CA LEU A 144 -21.50 -25.40 12.48
C LEU A 144 -20.06 -25.94 12.43
N TYR A 145 -19.92 -27.26 12.46
CA TYR A 145 -18.62 -27.92 12.34
C TYR A 145 -17.96 -27.64 10.98
N GLU A 146 -18.70 -27.76 9.88
CA GLU A 146 -18.16 -27.46 8.55
C GLU A 146 -17.85 -25.97 8.37
N ASP A 147 -18.67 -25.05 8.91
CA ASP A 147 -18.40 -23.60 8.90
C ASP A 147 -17.13 -23.26 9.70
N LEU A 148 -16.94 -23.87 10.87
CA LEU A 148 -15.72 -23.71 11.68
C LEU A 148 -14.48 -24.26 10.98
N LYS A 149 -14.59 -25.45 10.39
CA LYS A 149 -13.52 -26.08 9.61
C LYS A 149 -13.13 -25.21 8.41
N HIS A 150 -14.10 -24.59 7.75
CA HIS A 150 -13.84 -23.61 6.70
C HIS A 150 -13.09 -22.38 7.24
N CYS A 151 -13.48 -21.85 8.40
CA CYS A 151 -12.79 -20.72 9.06
C CYS A 151 -11.33 -21.07 9.41
N VAL A 152 -11.07 -22.25 9.97
CA VAL A 152 -9.71 -22.72 10.27
C VAL A 152 -8.87 -22.86 9.00
N LYS A 153 -9.44 -23.44 7.94
CA LYS A 153 -8.74 -23.53 6.65
C LYS A 153 -8.45 -22.14 6.07
N HIS A 154 -9.38 -21.21 6.19
CA HIS A 154 -9.22 -19.83 5.72
C HIS A 154 -8.13 -19.07 6.51
N SER A 155 -8.07 -19.22 7.83
CA SER A 155 -7.03 -18.59 8.65
C SER A 155 -5.62 -19.06 8.29
N ILE A 156 -5.45 -20.36 8.02
CA ILE A 156 -4.18 -20.94 7.56
C ILE A 156 -3.78 -20.34 6.20
N MET A 157 -4.72 -20.26 5.25
CA MET A 157 -4.44 -19.66 3.94
C MET A 157 -4.03 -18.18 4.05
N ILE A 158 -4.65 -17.41 4.95
CA ILE A 158 -4.26 -16.03 5.21
C ILE A 158 -2.84 -15.95 5.79
N PHE A 159 -2.51 -16.82 6.75
CA PHE A 159 -1.18 -16.86 7.34
C PHE A 159 -0.10 -17.19 6.30
N ASP A 160 -0.35 -18.18 5.43
CA ASP A 160 0.56 -18.54 4.35
C ASP A 160 0.72 -17.40 3.33
N PHE A 161 -0.36 -16.66 3.04
CA PHE A 161 -0.31 -15.47 2.19
C PHE A 161 0.53 -14.36 2.83
N SER A 162 0.32 -14.05 4.11
CA SER A 162 1.12 -13.06 4.84
C SER A 162 2.60 -13.45 4.91
N LYS A 163 2.91 -14.74 5.08
CA LYS A 163 4.28 -15.24 5.07
C LYS A 163 4.95 -15.06 3.70
N GLN A 164 4.21 -15.27 2.60
CA GLN A 164 4.71 -15.01 1.25
C GLN A 164 5.00 -13.52 1.03
N ILE A 165 4.10 -12.62 1.45
CA ILE A 165 4.33 -11.17 1.40
C ILE A 165 5.60 -10.81 2.16
N GLN A 166 5.74 -11.29 3.41
CA GLN A 166 6.90 -11.01 4.25
C GLN A 166 8.20 -11.53 3.62
N ASN A 167 8.18 -12.71 3.01
CA ASN A 167 9.37 -13.29 2.38
C ASN A 167 9.80 -12.53 1.12
N ILE A 168 8.84 -12.02 0.34
CA ILE A 168 9.13 -11.29 -0.91
C ILE A 168 9.54 -9.85 -0.59
N PHE A 169 8.78 -9.16 0.27
CA PHE A 169 8.91 -7.72 0.47
C PHE A 169 9.61 -7.32 1.77
N GLY A 170 9.80 -8.25 2.72
CA GLY A 170 10.39 -7.93 4.04
C GLY A 170 11.79 -7.31 3.93
N THR A 171 12.66 -7.90 3.11
CA THR A 171 14.00 -7.35 2.86
C THR A 171 13.93 -6.00 2.12
N LEU A 172 13.00 -5.84 1.18
CA LEU A 172 12.80 -4.59 0.46
C LEU A 172 12.39 -3.46 1.40
N ILE A 173 11.40 -3.70 2.27
CA ILE A 173 10.93 -2.74 3.28
C ILE A 173 12.06 -2.34 4.23
N PHE A 174 12.90 -3.31 4.64
CA PHE A 174 14.05 -3.02 5.49
C PHE A 174 15.04 -2.04 4.84
N PHE A 175 15.44 -2.31 3.59
CA PHE A 175 16.34 -1.41 2.87
C PHE A 175 15.69 -0.05 2.60
N GLN A 176 14.39 0.00 2.28
CA GLN A 176 13.65 1.24 2.08
C GLN A 176 13.67 2.12 3.34
N LEU A 177 13.42 1.54 4.52
CA LEU A 177 13.48 2.26 5.78
C LEU A 177 14.90 2.73 6.11
N LEU A 178 15.91 1.88 5.89
CA LEU A 178 17.31 2.23 6.12
C LEU A 178 17.75 3.41 5.25
N VAL A 179 17.44 3.37 3.95
CA VAL A 179 17.77 4.45 3.00
C VAL A 179 17.03 5.73 3.39
N ASN A 180 15.75 5.65 3.75
CA ASN A 180 14.99 6.82 4.20
C ASN A 180 15.56 7.43 5.48
N CYS A 181 16.03 6.61 6.44
CA CYS A 181 16.72 7.12 7.63
C CYS A 181 17.99 7.88 7.27
N ILE A 182 18.83 7.31 6.38
CA ILE A 182 20.07 7.97 5.93
C ILE A 182 19.74 9.29 5.22
N ILE A 183 18.75 9.29 4.32
CA ILE A 183 18.30 10.50 3.60
C ILE A 183 17.84 11.57 4.57
N VAL A 184 16.97 11.24 5.54
CA VAL A 184 16.48 12.20 6.53
C VAL A 184 17.62 12.76 7.37
N CYS A 185 18.57 11.93 7.80
CA CYS A 185 19.75 12.39 8.54
C CYS A 185 20.62 13.35 7.71
N LEU A 186 20.87 13.03 6.44
CA LEU A 186 21.64 13.89 5.53
C LEU A 186 20.91 15.20 5.24
N ILE A 187 19.59 15.18 5.05
CA ILE A 187 18.78 16.39 4.87
C ILE A 187 18.87 17.28 6.12
N ALA A 188 18.70 16.70 7.32
CA ALA A 188 18.79 17.44 8.58
C ALA A 188 20.18 18.08 8.77
N PHE A 189 21.24 17.33 8.45
CA PHE A 189 22.61 17.84 8.48
C PHE A 189 22.82 18.99 7.50
N ASN A 190 22.36 18.85 6.25
CA ASN A 190 22.46 19.92 5.25
C ASN A 190 21.71 21.18 5.72
N ILE A 191 20.49 21.03 6.25
CA ILE A 191 19.72 22.15 6.80
C ILE A 191 20.47 22.84 7.94
N SER A 192 21.13 22.08 8.83
CA SER A 192 21.90 22.66 9.95
C SER A 192 23.13 23.48 9.51
N GLN A 193 23.67 23.21 8.32
CA GLN A 193 24.81 23.95 7.76
C GLN A 193 24.41 25.14 6.89
N VAL A 194 23.13 25.27 6.53
CA VAL A 194 22.65 26.48 5.86
C VAL A 194 22.70 27.60 6.88
N ASN A 195 23.79 28.38 6.86
CA ASN A 195 23.90 29.60 7.62
C ASN A 195 22.72 30.51 7.24
N LEU A 196 21.85 30.78 8.21
CA LEU A 196 20.92 31.89 8.15
C LEU A 196 21.76 33.17 8.16
N ALA A 197 22.20 33.59 6.97
CA ALA A 197 22.78 34.90 6.75
C ALA A 197 21.67 35.93 7.03
N TYR A 198 21.60 36.36 8.28
CA TYR A 198 20.88 37.55 8.72
C TYR A 198 21.77 38.78 8.56
#